data_AF-A0A9W6V3M9-F1
#
_entry.id   AF-A0A9W6V3M9-F1
#
_cell.length_a   1.000
_cell.length_b   1.000
_cell.length_c   1.000
_cell.angle_alpha   90.00
_cell.angle_beta   90.00
_cell.angle_gamma   90.00
#
_symmetry.space_group_name_H-M   'P 1'
#
loop_
_entity.id
_entity.type
_entity.pdbx_description
1 polymer ?
#
loop_
_entity_poly.entity_id
_entity_poly.type
_entity_poly.pdbx_seq_one_letter_code
_entity_poly.pdbx_strand_id
1 'polypeptide(L)'
;MLADLLDSCRARGAPRRRAASHVLEPPPMAAVCPSCSLADRTVPVPTALQDHDAPLDRSARRLLGVPPEPARGSRVSTLLLLLAVLSALQTLRGLVMLVRAGSAAGLREVVFVVVAGAVAVGSYWASSALRRAGDRKADRRRAAAGDWPVSYEQWTLVHQAWRASWLCRACRSAFLPAGALGADFPASGPLSFEHFRDRLTETARRADLAGGFSPVDEQPAAAARE
;
A
#
# COMPACT_ATOMS: atom_id res chain seq x y z
N MET A 1 -59.36 -19.98 10.08
CA MET A 1 -57.94 -19.68 10.38
C MET A 1 -57.08 -19.98 9.15
N LEU A 2 -57.45 -19.41 7.99
CA LEU A 2 -56.95 -19.80 6.66
C LEU A 2 -56.97 -18.61 5.68
N ALA A 3 -56.94 -17.38 6.20
CA ALA A 3 -57.10 -16.14 5.43
C ALA A 3 -55.84 -15.25 5.39
N ASP A 4 -54.77 -15.58 6.13
CA ASP A 4 -53.59 -14.71 6.27
C ASP A 4 -52.43 -15.00 5.30
N LEU A 5 -52.61 -15.90 4.32
CA LEU A 5 -51.52 -16.29 3.41
C LEU A 5 -51.53 -15.58 2.04
N LEU A 6 -52.46 -14.66 1.79
CA LEU A 6 -52.60 -14.01 0.47
C LEU A 6 -52.03 -12.59 0.36
N ASP A 7 -51.52 -11.99 1.45
CA ASP A 7 -51.01 -10.62 1.42
C ASP A 7 -49.48 -10.51 1.20
N SER A 8 -48.75 -11.63 1.17
CA SER A 8 -47.28 -11.60 1.11
C SER A 8 -46.68 -11.47 -0.30
N CYS A 9 -47.49 -11.27 -1.36
CA CYS A 9 -47.00 -11.25 -2.75
C CYS A 9 -47.04 -9.88 -3.46
N ARG A 10 -47.41 -8.78 -2.78
CA ARG A 10 -47.66 -7.48 -3.44
C ARG A 10 -46.57 -6.40 -3.30
N ALA A 11 -45.36 -6.75 -2.87
CA ALA A 11 -44.20 -5.85 -2.91
C ALA A 11 -43.20 -6.26 -4.00
N ARG A 12 -43.68 -6.42 -5.25
CA ARG A 12 -42.81 -6.48 -6.43
C ARG A 12 -42.33 -5.06 -6.72
N GLY A 13 -41.23 -4.69 -6.07
CA GLY A 13 -40.45 -3.50 -6.40
C GLY A 13 -40.04 -3.56 -7.86
N ALA A 14 -40.48 -2.57 -8.64
CA ALA A 14 -40.04 -2.38 -10.01
C ALA A 14 -38.49 -2.33 -10.04
N PRO A 15 -37.85 -2.97 -11.04
CA PRO A 15 -36.42 -2.80 -11.23
C PRO A 15 -36.19 -1.33 -11.59
N ARG A 16 -35.70 -0.58 -10.61
CA ARG A 16 -35.18 0.77 -10.78
C ARG A 16 -34.01 0.62 -11.76
N ARG A 17 -34.31 0.78 -13.06
CA ARG A 17 -33.31 0.96 -14.11
C ARG A 17 -32.48 2.17 -13.66
N ARG A 18 -31.37 1.90 -12.97
CA ARG A 18 -30.28 2.86 -12.89
C ARG A 18 -29.91 3.05 -14.35
N ALA A 19 -30.33 4.18 -14.91
CA ALA A 19 -29.65 4.78 -16.03
C ALA A 19 -28.19 4.83 -15.59
N ALA A 20 -27.41 3.86 -16.05
CA ALA A 20 -25.97 3.97 -16.03
C ALA A 20 -25.72 5.21 -16.88
N SER A 21 -25.55 6.34 -16.21
CA SER A 21 -24.82 7.46 -16.78
C SER A 21 -23.50 6.86 -17.20
N HIS A 22 -23.41 6.46 -18.47
CA HIS A 22 -22.17 6.39 -19.19
C HIS A 22 -21.64 7.82 -19.12
N VAL A 23 -20.98 8.14 -18.02
CA VAL A 23 -19.95 9.15 -17.99
C VAL A 23 -19.05 8.73 -19.14
N LEU A 24 -19.13 9.46 -20.25
CA LEU A 24 -18.10 9.42 -21.28
C LEU A 24 -16.84 9.87 -20.55
N GLU A 25 -16.15 8.94 -19.90
CA GLU A 25 -14.74 9.11 -19.61
C GLU A 25 -14.11 9.46 -20.94
N PRO A 26 -13.41 10.60 -21.04
CA PRO A 26 -12.71 10.96 -22.28
C PRO A 26 -11.86 9.76 -22.70
N PRO A 27 -11.87 9.40 -24.00
CA PRO A 27 -11.13 8.24 -24.46
C PRO A 27 -9.70 8.36 -23.96
N PRO A 28 -9.15 7.32 -23.29
CA PRO A 28 -7.79 7.38 -22.81
C PRO A 28 -6.90 7.70 -24.01
N MET A 29 -6.19 8.82 -23.95
CA MET A 29 -5.32 9.23 -25.06
C MET A 29 -4.38 8.07 -25.35
N ALA A 30 -4.51 7.49 -26.55
CA ALA A 30 -3.73 6.33 -26.95
C ALA A 30 -2.24 6.72 -26.96
N ALA A 31 -1.43 6.00 -26.20
CA ALA A 31 0.00 6.28 -26.14
C ALA A 31 0.71 5.68 -27.35
N VAL A 32 1.58 6.45 -28.01
CA VAL A 32 2.36 5.93 -29.15
C VAL A 32 3.51 5.05 -28.62
N CYS A 33 3.62 3.81 -29.12
CA CYS A 33 4.72 2.93 -28.75
C CYS A 33 6.08 3.50 -29.21
N PRO A 34 7.07 3.68 -28.33
CA PRO A 34 8.37 4.24 -28.71
C PRO A 34 9.21 3.32 -29.60
N SER A 35 8.86 2.04 -29.72
CA SER A 35 9.61 1.06 -30.52
C SER A 35 9.07 0.88 -31.94
N CYS A 36 7.77 1.03 -32.17
CA CYS A 36 7.15 0.78 -33.49
C CYS A 36 6.22 1.90 -33.95
N SER A 37 6.09 2.97 -33.17
CA SER A 37 5.25 4.14 -33.48
C SER A 37 3.76 3.85 -33.70
N LEU A 38 3.26 2.69 -33.26
CA LEU A 38 1.84 2.32 -33.34
C LEU A 38 1.11 2.72 -32.06
N ALA A 39 -0.03 3.40 -32.17
CA ALA A 39 -0.92 3.73 -31.05
C ALA A 39 -2.01 2.66 -30.84
N ASP A 40 -2.59 2.13 -31.92
CA ASP A 40 -3.74 1.20 -31.89
C ASP A 40 -3.46 -0.15 -31.22
N ARG A 41 -2.19 -0.48 -31.02
CA ARG A 41 -1.73 -1.73 -30.39
C ARG A 41 -1.22 -1.52 -28.97
N THR A 42 -1.44 -0.34 -28.40
CA THR A 42 -1.04 -0.02 -27.04
C THR A 42 -2.25 -0.04 -26.11
N VAL A 43 -2.02 -0.51 -24.90
CA VAL A 43 -3.07 -0.64 -23.88
C VAL A 43 -2.43 -0.38 -22.51
N PRO A 44 -3.12 0.29 -21.57
CA PRO A 44 -2.61 0.42 -20.21
C PRO A 44 -2.32 -0.96 -19.60
N VAL A 45 -1.21 -1.11 -18.89
CA VAL A 45 -0.81 -2.39 -18.27
C VAL A 45 -1.91 -2.96 -17.36
N PRO A 46 -2.59 -2.17 -16.50
CA PRO A 46 -3.69 -2.70 -15.68
C PRO A 46 -4.82 -3.30 -16.52
N THR A 47 -5.18 -2.65 -17.63
CA THR A 47 -6.20 -3.12 -18.57
C THR A 47 -5.74 -4.38 -19.29
N ALA A 48 -4.49 -4.43 -19.75
CA ALA A 48 -3.92 -5.59 -20.43
C ALA A 48 -3.89 -6.85 -19.55
N LEU A 49 -3.73 -6.70 -18.24
CA LEU A 49 -3.74 -7.81 -17.29
C LEU A 49 -5.14 -8.37 -17.03
N GLN A 50 -6.17 -7.53 -17.20
CA GLN A 50 -7.58 -7.88 -17.06
C GLN A 50 -8.23 -8.32 -18.38
N ASP A 51 -7.58 -8.06 -19.52
CA ASP A 51 -8.09 -8.43 -20.84
C ASP A 51 -8.13 -9.96 -21.01
N HIS A 52 -9.34 -10.45 -21.28
CA HIS A 52 -9.63 -11.87 -21.51
C HIS A 52 -9.59 -12.26 -22.99
N ASP A 53 -9.79 -11.30 -23.91
CA ASP A 53 -9.85 -11.54 -25.34
C ASP A 53 -8.45 -11.69 -25.95
N ALA A 54 -7.45 -11.04 -25.33
CA ALA A 54 -6.05 -11.16 -25.70
C ALA A 54 -5.17 -11.37 -24.45
N PRO A 55 -5.22 -12.58 -23.86
CA PRO A 55 -4.55 -12.86 -22.60
C PRO A 55 -3.03 -12.83 -22.75
N LEU A 56 -2.37 -12.27 -21.74
CA LEU A 56 -0.92 -12.35 -21.61
C LEU A 56 -0.47 -13.72 -21.12
N ASP A 57 0.70 -14.16 -21.59
CA ASP A 57 1.37 -15.34 -21.10
C ASP A 57 1.56 -15.28 -19.57
N ARG A 58 1.50 -16.44 -18.91
CA ARG A 58 1.57 -16.53 -17.44
C ARG A 58 2.85 -15.90 -16.87
N SER A 59 3.97 -16.03 -17.57
CA SER A 59 5.25 -15.41 -17.21
C SER A 59 5.19 -13.88 -17.33
N ALA A 60 4.70 -13.36 -18.46
CA ALA A 60 4.53 -11.93 -18.69
C ALA A 60 3.58 -11.31 -17.64
N ARG A 61 2.46 -11.98 -17.33
CA ARG A 61 1.52 -11.56 -16.29
C ARG A 61 2.19 -11.48 -14.91
N ARG A 62 3.11 -12.39 -14.58
CA ARG A 62 3.85 -12.37 -13.32
C ARG A 62 4.84 -11.21 -13.24
N LEU A 63 5.47 -10.86 -14.36
CA LEU A 63 6.46 -9.78 -14.45
C LEU A 63 5.80 -8.39 -14.46
N LEU A 64 4.68 -8.25 -15.17
CA LEU A 64 3.89 -7.02 -15.26
C LEU A 64 2.91 -6.82 -14.08
N GLY A 65 2.80 -7.81 -13.20
CA GLY A 65 1.85 -7.81 -12.09
C GLY A 65 2.03 -6.64 -11.12
N VAL A 66 0.99 -6.39 -10.34
CA VAL A 66 0.97 -5.33 -9.32
C VAL A 66 2.16 -5.50 -8.36
N PRO A 67 2.92 -4.44 -8.06
CA PRO A 67 3.98 -4.50 -7.05
C PRO A 67 3.41 -4.92 -5.68
N PRO A 68 4.05 -5.85 -4.96
CA PRO A 68 3.52 -6.34 -3.69
C PRO A 68 3.43 -5.21 -2.67
N GLU A 69 2.28 -5.10 -1.99
CA GLU A 69 2.08 -4.11 -0.94
C GLU A 69 2.99 -4.45 0.26
N PRO A 70 3.74 -3.47 0.81
CA PRO A 70 4.48 -3.68 2.04
C PRO A 70 3.47 -3.99 3.15
N ALA A 71 3.69 -5.07 3.88
CA ALA A 71 2.79 -5.49 4.95
C ALA A 71 2.61 -4.36 5.97
N ARG A 72 1.43 -3.71 5.96
CA ARG A 72 1.03 -2.71 6.95
C ARG A 72 1.07 -3.37 8.33
N GLY A 73 2.04 -2.95 9.15
CA GLY A 73 2.10 -3.26 10.58
C GLY A 73 1.88 -4.74 10.91
N SER A 74 2.97 -5.51 10.92
CA SER A 74 3.00 -6.86 11.45
C SER A 74 2.16 -6.97 12.74
N ARG A 75 1.27 -7.97 12.85
CA ARG A 75 0.49 -8.30 14.07
C ARG A 75 1.36 -8.32 15.33
N VAL A 76 2.66 -8.57 15.15
CA VAL A 76 3.70 -8.50 16.18
C VAL A 76 3.79 -7.11 16.83
N SER A 77 3.61 -6.01 16.08
CA SER A 77 3.60 -4.65 16.63
C SER A 77 2.43 -4.44 17.60
N THR A 78 1.23 -4.88 17.22
CA THR A 78 0.02 -4.81 18.07
C THR A 78 0.17 -5.67 19.32
N LEU A 79 0.69 -6.89 19.16
CA LEU A 79 0.90 -7.84 20.27
C LEU A 79 1.91 -7.31 21.27
N LEU A 80 2.98 -6.67 20.78
CA LEU A 80 3.97 -6.04 21.64
C LEU A 80 3.46 -4.75 22.30
N LEU A 81 2.60 -3.98 21.63
CA LEU A 81 1.95 -2.82 22.23
C LEU A 81 1.03 -3.26 23.38
N LEU A 82 0.27 -4.34 23.18
CA LEU A 82 -0.56 -4.95 24.23
C LEU A 82 0.27 -5.45 25.41
N LEU A 83 1.39 -6.14 25.15
CA LEU A 83 2.30 -6.58 26.20
C LEU A 83 2.91 -5.41 26.99
N ALA A 84 3.24 -4.30 26.31
CA ALA A 84 3.73 -3.09 26.97
C ALA A 84 2.65 -2.43 27.85
N VAL A 85 1.41 -2.35 27.37
CA VAL A 85 0.28 -1.80 28.14
C VAL A 85 -0.04 -2.67 29.36
N LEU A 86 -0.05 -4.00 29.19
CA LEU A 86 -0.26 -4.94 30.31
C LEU A 86 0.85 -4.84 31.37
N SER A 87 2.10 -4.71 30.93
CA SER A 87 3.24 -4.47 31.81
C SER A 87 3.06 -3.19 32.64
N ALA A 88 2.72 -2.08 31.98
CA ALA A 88 2.49 -0.80 32.64
C ALA A 88 1.30 -0.83 33.64
N LEU A 89 0.23 -1.56 33.30
CA LEU A 89 -0.91 -1.75 34.20
C LEU A 89 -0.53 -2.55 35.45
N GLN A 90 0.31 -3.58 35.31
CA GLN A 90 0.75 -4.38 36.44
C GLN A 90 1.70 -3.60 37.37
N THR A 91 2.62 -2.80 36.82
CA THR A 91 3.47 -1.93 37.63
C THR A 91 2.67 -0.86 38.36
N LEU A 92 1.70 -0.23 37.69
CA LEU A 92 0.79 0.75 38.31
C LEU A 92 -0.02 0.12 39.45
N ARG A 93 -0.55 -1.09 39.25
CA ARG A 93 -1.29 -1.82 40.29
C ARG A 93 -0.43 -2.13 41.51
N GLY A 94 0.82 -2.56 41.30
CA GLY A 94 1.77 -2.79 42.40
C GLY A 94 2.07 -1.51 43.18
N LEU A 95 2.22 -0.39 42.47
CA LEU A 95 2.49 0.92 43.07
C LEU A 95 1.29 1.43 43.90
N VAL A 96 0.06 1.26 43.41
CA VAL A 96 -1.16 1.60 44.15
C VAL A 96 -1.30 0.76 45.42
N MET A 97 -0.97 -0.54 45.37
CA MET A 97 -0.96 -1.39 46.57
C MET A 97 0.06 -0.92 47.60
N LEU A 98 1.27 -0.52 47.15
CA LEU A 98 2.32 -0.01 48.03
C LEU A 98 1.90 1.31 48.70
N VAL A 99 1.29 2.23 47.96
CA VAL A 99 0.77 3.50 48.50
C VAL A 99 -0.35 3.26 49.52
N ARG A 100 -1.24 2.28 49.27
CA ARG A 100 -2.30 1.91 50.21
C ARG A 100 -1.80 1.21 51.47
N ALA A 101 -0.69 0.48 51.40
CA ALA A 101 -0.11 -0.24 52.54
C ALA A 101 0.52 0.72 53.59
N GLY A 102 0.83 1.96 53.22
CA GLY A 102 1.38 2.97 54.14
C GLY A 102 2.74 2.59 54.73
N SER A 103 3.10 3.19 55.88
CA SER A 103 4.39 2.99 56.57
C SER A 103 4.56 1.62 57.24
N ALA A 104 3.58 0.73 57.12
CA ALA A 104 3.67 -0.66 57.56
C ALA A 104 4.27 -1.59 56.49
N ALA A 105 4.66 -1.05 55.33
CA ALA A 105 5.27 -1.83 54.27
C ALA A 105 6.59 -2.46 54.76
N GLY A 106 6.60 -3.79 54.85
CA GLY A 106 7.78 -4.52 55.29
C GLY A 106 8.92 -4.37 54.26
N LEU A 107 10.17 -4.47 54.71
CA LEU A 107 11.36 -4.44 53.84
C LEU A 107 11.25 -5.43 52.66
N ARG A 108 10.51 -6.54 52.86
CA ARG A 108 10.18 -7.53 51.84
C ARG A 108 9.28 -7.00 50.71
N GLU A 109 8.34 -6.11 50.99
CA GLU A 109 7.44 -5.51 49.99
C GLU A 109 8.17 -4.46 49.16
N VAL A 110 9.05 -3.67 49.78
CA VAL A 110 9.92 -2.72 49.08
C VAL A 110 10.86 -3.47 48.14
N VAL A 111 11.52 -4.53 48.62
CA VAL A 111 12.38 -5.39 47.78
C VAL A 111 11.60 -5.99 46.62
N PHE A 112 10.36 -6.45 46.84
CA PHE A 112 9.52 -7.01 45.77
C PHE A 112 9.23 -5.98 44.67
N VAL A 113 8.86 -4.75 45.05
CA VAL A 113 8.60 -3.67 44.07
C VAL A 113 9.85 -3.29 43.29
N VAL A 114 11.00 -3.19 43.96
CA VAL A 114 12.28 -2.86 43.30
C VAL A 114 12.68 -3.97 42.31
N VAL A 115 12.57 -5.24 42.71
CA VAL A 115 12.88 -6.38 41.84
C VAL A 115 11.91 -6.42 40.65
N ALA A 116 10.61 -6.23 40.89
CA ALA A 116 9.61 -6.19 39.81
C ALA A 116 9.87 -5.05 38.82
N GLY A 117 10.24 -3.87 39.32
CA GLY A 117 10.62 -2.71 38.50
C GLY A 117 11.87 -3.00 37.67
N ALA A 118 12.91 -3.58 38.27
CA ALA A 118 14.15 -3.94 37.57
C ALA A 118 13.89 -4.98 36.46
N VAL A 119 13.04 -5.98 36.71
CA VAL A 119 12.65 -6.98 35.71
C VAL A 119 11.84 -6.35 34.57
N ALA A 120 10.94 -5.42 34.88
CA ALA A 120 10.17 -4.70 33.86
C ALA A 120 11.09 -3.85 32.95
N VAL A 121 12.02 -3.10 33.53
CA VAL A 121 13.00 -2.30 32.77
C VAL A 121 13.92 -3.20 31.96
N GLY A 122 14.43 -4.29 32.55
CA GLY A 122 15.31 -5.25 31.88
C GLY A 122 14.63 -5.95 30.71
N SER A 123 13.39 -6.41 30.88
CA SER A 123 12.61 -7.04 29.81
C SER A 123 12.24 -6.05 28.70
N TYR A 124 11.93 -4.79 29.04
CA TYR A 124 11.74 -3.73 28.06
C TYR A 124 13.01 -3.46 27.25
N TRP A 125 14.16 -3.34 27.92
CA TRP A 125 15.44 -3.13 27.25
C TRP A 125 15.82 -4.30 26.35
N ALA A 126 15.70 -5.54 26.85
CA ALA A 126 15.99 -6.75 26.08
C ALA A 126 15.07 -6.85 24.83
N SER A 127 13.78 -6.57 25.00
CA SER A 127 12.82 -6.53 23.88
C SER A 127 13.18 -5.45 22.86
N SER A 128 13.57 -4.26 23.33
CA SER A 128 13.97 -3.15 22.45
C SER A 128 15.27 -3.46 21.69
N ALA A 129 16.23 -4.12 22.34
CA ALA A 129 17.49 -4.51 21.73
C ALA A 129 17.28 -5.61 20.69
N LEU A 130 16.41 -6.60 20.98
CA LEU A 130 16.01 -7.64 20.02
C LEU A 130 15.30 -7.05 18.80
N ARG A 131 14.42 -6.05 18.99
CA ARG A 131 13.83 -5.30 17.87
C ARG A 131 14.90 -4.62 17.03
N ARG A 132 15.76 -3.81 17.64
CA ARG A 132 16.83 -3.11 16.91
C ARG A 132 17.78 -4.08 16.21
N ALA A 133 18.06 -5.24 16.79
CA ALA A 133 18.91 -6.26 16.16
C ALA A 133 18.20 -6.95 14.98
N GLY A 134 16.91 -7.27 15.12
CA GLY A 134 16.07 -7.81 14.06
C GLY A 134 15.90 -6.82 12.91
N ASP A 135 15.59 -5.56 13.23
CA ASP A 135 15.46 -4.47 12.28
C ASP A 135 16.77 -4.22 11.56
N ARG A 136 17.90 -4.11 12.27
CA ARG A 136 19.23 -3.99 11.62
C ARG A 136 19.56 -5.17 10.70
N LYS A 137 19.16 -6.39 11.04
CA LYS A 137 19.41 -7.57 10.21
C LYS A 137 18.48 -7.60 8.99
N ALA A 138 17.24 -7.20 9.17
CA ALA A 138 16.27 -7.06 8.09
C ALA A 138 16.63 -5.89 7.16
N ASP A 139 17.06 -4.76 7.71
CA ASP A 139 17.56 -3.59 6.98
C ASP A 139 18.86 -3.91 6.24
N ARG A 140 19.79 -4.67 6.84
CA ARG A 140 20.97 -5.17 6.12
C ARG A 140 20.59 -6.11 4.98
N ARG A 141 19.55 -6.94 5.13
CA ARG A 141 19.06 -7.81 4.05
C ARG A 141 18.36 -7.00 2.95
N ARG A 142 17.57 -5.98 3.31
CA ARG A 142 16.89 -5.08 2.37
C ARG A 142 17.87 -4.16 1.63
N ALA A 143 18.89 -3.66 2.33
CA ALA A 143 19.98 -2.87 1.75
C ALA A 143 20.87 -3.71 0.84
N ALA A 144 21.12 -4.98 1.19
CA ALA A 144 21.84 -5.91 0.32
C ALA A 144 20.98 -6.39 -0.88
N ALA A 145 19.65 -6.40 -0.75
CA ALA A 145 18.72 -6.81 -1.80
C ALA A 145 18.27 -5.65 -2.72
N GLY A 146 18.48 -4.39 -2.33
CA GLY A 146 17.93 -3.23 -3.06
C GLY A 146 16.40 -3.17 -3.01
N ASP A 147 15.76 -3.80 -2.01
CA ASP A 147 14.32 -3.97 -1.87
C ASP A 147 13.63 -2.62 -1.54
N TRP A 148 13.46 -1.80 -2.57
CA TRP A 148 12.55 -0.66 -2.59
C TRP A 148 11.26 -1.11 -3.32
N PRO A 149 10.05 -0.79 -2.83
CA PRO A 149 9.70 0.15 -1.75
C PRO A 149 9.73 -0.44 -0.32
N VAL A 150 10.13 0.38 0.66
CA VAL A 150 10.24 0.00 2.09
C VAL A 150 9.06 0.51 2.92
N SER A 151 8.45 1.63 2.51
CA SER A 151 7.28 2.22 3.17
C SER A 151 6.02 2.14 2.29
N TYR A 152 4.85 2.30 2.92
CA TYR A 152 3.58 2.37 2.20
C TYR A 152 3.51 3.59 1.26
N GLU A 153 4.09 4.72 1.66
CA GLU A 153 4.20 5.92 0.82
C GLU A 153 5.01 5.62 -0.44
N GLN A 154 6.19 5.01 -0.30
CA GLN A 154 7.03 4.61 -1.44
C GLN A 154 6.31 3.60 -2.34
N TRP A 155 5.60 2.63 -1.76
CA TRP A 155 4.79 1.70 -2.54
C TRP A 155 3.70 2.40 -3.35
N THR A 156 3.08 3.42 -2.78
CA THR A 156 2.04 4.20 -3.47
C THR A 156 2.61 4.87 -4.72
N LEU A 157 3.85 5.39 -4.66
CA LEU A 157 4.55 5.96 -5.80
C LEU A 157 4.84 4.91 -6.89
N VAL A 158 5.34 3.74 -6.51
CA VAL A 158 5.61 2.64 -7.46
C VAL A 158 4.32 2.16 -8.10
N HIS A 159 3.26 2.05 -7.31
CA HIS A 159 1.94 1.64 -7.75
C HIS A 159 1.34 2.67 -8.72
N GLN A 160 1.53 3.97 -8.48
CA GLN A 160 1.12 5.02 -9.41
C GLN A 160 1.88 4.92 -10.74
N ALA A 161 3.20 4.73 -10.70
CA ALA A 161 4.00 4.49 -11.90
C ALA A 161 3.57 3.26 -12.67
N TRP A 162 3.21 2.18 -11.96
CA TRP A 162 2.64 0.98 -12.55
C TRP A 162 1.29 1.26 -13.23
N ARG A 163 0.37 1.98 -12.58
CA ARG A 163 -0.94 2.33 -13.15
C ARG A 163 -0.83 3.19 -14.41
N ALA A 164 0.17 4.05 -14.48
CA ALA A 164 0.41 4.94 -15.61
C ALA A 164 1.21 4.29 -16.75
N SER A 165 1.63 3.03 -16.60
CA SER A 165 2.40 2.31 -17.60
C SER A 165 1.51 1.71 -18.71
N TRP A 166 2.08 1.62 -19.90
CA TRP A 166 1.45 1.11 -21.11
C TRP A 166 2.20 -0.09 -21.67
N LEU A 167 1.49 -0.97 -22.34
CA LEU A 167 1.99 -2.16 -23.01
C LEU A 167 1.73 -2.06 -24.51
N CYS A 168 2.76 -2.23 -25.33
CA CYS A 168 2.59 -2.45 -26.76
C CYS A 168 2.46 -3.96 -27.04
N ARG A 169 1.32 -4.38 -27.58
CA ARG A 169 1.08 -5.79 -27.95
C ARG A 169 1.89 -6.25 -29.15
N ALA A 170 2.22 -5.33 -30.07
CA ALA A 170 3.01 -5.65 -31.26
C ALA A 170 4.48 -5.95 -30.88
N CYS A 171 5.11 -5.07 -30.09
CA CYS A 171 6.51 -5.22 -29.68
C CYS A 171 6.71 -6.06 -28.42
N ARG A 172 5.64 -6.37 -27.68
CA ARG A 172 5.69 -6.99 -26.34
C ARG A 172 6.62 -6.24 -25.39
N SER A 173 6.54 -4.92 -25.41
CA SER A 173 7.32 -4.03 -24.55
C SER A 173 6.40 -3.12 -23.74
N ALA A 174 6.81 -2.87 -22.50
CA ALA A 174 6.14 -1.90 -21.64
C ALA A 174 6.86 -0.55 -21.73
N PHE A 175 6.16 0.54 -21.48
CA PHE A 175 6.74 1.88 -21.45
C PHE A 175 5.87 2.82 -20.63
N LEU A 176 6.41 3.98 -20.24
CA LEU A 176 5.67 5.08 -19.64
C LEU A 176 5.62 6.23 -20.65
N PRO A 177 4.44 6.71 -21.05
CA PRO A 177 4.34 7.87 -21.93
C PRO A 177 4.85 9.15 -21.24
N ALA A 178 5.16 10.17 -22.04
CA ALA A 178 5.44 11.50 -21.50
C ALA A 178 4.22 12.01 -20.72
N GLY A 179 4.45 12.73 -19.63
CA GLY A 179 3.36 13.27 -18.81
C GLY A 179 2.71 12.26 -17.86
N ALA A 180 3.08 10.96 -17.92
CA ALA A 180 2.38 9.89 -17.21
C ALA A 180 2.35 10.06 -15.68
N LEU A 181 3.39 10.67 -15.12
CA LEU A 181 3.58 10.84 -13.67
C LEU A 181 3.51 12.32 -13.23
N GLY A 182 3.30 13.23 -14.17
CA GLY A 182 3.40 14.68 -14.00
C GLY A 182 3.79 15.35 -15.31
N ALA A 183 3.43 16.61 -15.51
CA ALA A 183 3.57 17.31 -16.79
C ALA A 183 5.00 17.28 -17.36
N ASP A 184 6.02 17.38 -16.51
CA ASP A 184 7.43 17.40 -16.90
C ASP A 184 8.09 16.02 -16.95
N PHE A 185 7.33 14.93 -16.72
CA PHE A 185 7.91 13.60 -16.69
C PHE A 185 8.21 13.09 -18.11
N PRO A 186 9.47 12.76 -18.44
CA PRO A 186 9.83 12.34 -19.79
C PRO A 186 9.28 10.96 -20.12
N ALA A 187 8.98 10.72 -21.40
CA ALA A 187 8.64 9.38 -21.87
C ALA A 187 9.79 8.40 -21.61
N SER A 188 9.46 7.19 -21.15
CA SER A 188 10.46 6.12 -21.07
C SER A 188 10.64 5.46 -22.43
N GLY A 189 11.84 4.97 -22.71
CA GLY A 189 12.07 4.03 -23.80
C GLY A 189 11.31 2.71 -23.61
N PRO A 190 11.33 1.82 -24.61
CA PRO A 190 10.74 0.49 -24.50
C PRO A 190 11.48 -0.35 -23.44
N LEU A 191 10.71 -1.00 -22.59
CA LEU A 191 11.18 -1.85 -21.51
C LEU A 191 10.78 -3.30 -21.79
N SER A 192 11.73 -4.22 -21.61
CA SER A 192 11.38 -5.65 -21.55
C SER A 192 10.68 -5.96 -20.23
N PHE A 193 9.90 -7.06 -20.21
CA PHE A 193 9.12 -7.42 -19.02
C PHE A 193 10.00 -7.78 -17.82
N GLU A 194 11.18 -8.33 -18.06
CA GLU A 194 12.13 -8.73 -17.01
C GLU A 194 12.59 -7.53 -16.19
N HIS A 195 12.83 -6.40 -16.85
CA HIS A 195 13.32 -5.18 -16.22
C HIS A 195 12.21 -4.22 -15.81
N PHE A 196 10.95 -4.57 -16.06
CA PHE A 196 9.82 -3.68 -15.85
C PHE A 196 9.72 -3.21 -14.40
N ARG A 197 9.82 -4.14 -13.43
CA ARG A 197 9.73 -3.80 -12.01
C ARG A 197 10.88 -2.93 -11.53
N ASP A 198 12.10 -3.28 -11.89
CA ASP A 198 13.29 -2.50 -11.51
C ASP A 198 13.22 -1.07 -12.08
N ARG A 199 12.72 -0.95 -13.32
CA ARG A 199 12.49 0.35 -13.94
C ARG A 199 11.35 1.14 -13.31
N LEU A 200 10.25 0.51 -12.91
CA LEU A 200 9.19 1.19 -12.15
C LEU A 200 9.71 1.74 -10.82
N THR A 201 10.48 0.92 -10.10
CA THR A 201 11.14 1.31 -8.85
C THR A 201 12.07 2.50 -9.05
N GLU A 202 12.96 2.43 -10.05
CA GLU A 202 13.88 3.52 -10.35
C GLU A 202 13.16 4.80 -10.81
N THR A 203 12.11 4.67 -11.63
CA THR A 203 11.29 5.79 -12.07
C THR A 203 10.57 6.46 -10.91
N ALA A 204 9.92 5.70 -10.04
CA ALA A 204 9.23 6.25 -8.88
C ALA A 204 10.22 6.88 -7.88
N ARG A 205 11.42 6.32 -7.74
CA ARG A 205 12.50 6.95 -6.96
C ARG A 205 12.94 8.29 -7.55
N ARG A 206 13.08 8.41 -8.88
CA ARG A 206 13.42 9.69 -9.52
C ARG A 206 12.32 10.72 -9.38
N ALA A 207 11.07 10.31 -9.49
CA ALA A 207 9.93 11.19 -9.28
C ALA A 207 9.86 11.71 -7.83
N ASP A 208 10.14 10.85 -6.85
CA ASP A 208 10.26 11.23 -5.45
C ASP A 208 11.37 12.29 -5.23
N LEU A 209 12.57 12.04 -5.77
CA LEU A 209 13.70 12.97 -5.70
C LEU A 209 13.45 14.31 -6.43
N ALA A 210 12.62 14.31 -7.47
CA ALA A 210 12.29 15.50 -8.25
C ALA A 210 11.28 16.44 -7.56
N GLY A 211 10.88 16.15 -6.32
CA GLY A 211 9.91 16.97 -5.56
C GLY A 211 8.54 16.30 -5.41
N GLY A 212 8.44 15.00 -5.69
CA GLY A 212 7.23 14.21 -5.53
C GLY A 212 6.29 14.29 -6.72
N PHE A 213 5.40 13.32 -6.78
CA PHE A 213 4.26 13.35 -7.70
C PHE A 213 3.39 14.52 -7.29
N SER A 214 3.45 15.63 -8.02
CA SER A 214 2.36 16.59 -7.95
C SER A 214 1.16 15.84 -8.50
N PRO A 215 0.13 15.51 -7.69
CA PRO A 215 -1.13 15.06 -8.27
C PRO A 215 -1.48 16.15 -9.28
N VAL A 216 -1.57 15.79 -10.56
CA VAL A 216 -2.03 16.72 -11.59
C VAL A 216 -3.34 17.25 -11.05
N ASP A 217 -3.29 18.54 -10.70
CA ASP A 217 -4.38 19.23 -10.04
C ASP A 217 -5.66 18.89 -10.77
N GLU A 218 -6.64 18.53 -9.95
CA GLU A 218 -8.06 18.59 -10.23
C GLU A 218 -8.34 19.88 -11.00
N GLN A 219 -8.25 19.79 -12.33
CA GLN A 219 -8.28 20.95 -13.20
C GLN A 219 -9.62 21.63 -12.97
N PRO A 220 -9.66 22.87 -12.43
CA PRO A 220 -10.91 23.53 -12.16
C PRO A 220 -11.56 23.81 -13.51
N ALA A 221 -12.57 23.01 -13.84
CA ALA A 221 -13.45 23.17 -15.00
C ALA A 221 -14.36 24.41 -14.85
N ALA A 222 -13.81 25.55 -14.43
CA ALA A 222 -14.55 26.73 -14.01
C ALA A 222 -14.10 28.04 -14.70
N ALA A 223 -13.30 27.98 -15.77
CA ALA A 223 -12.84 29.19 -16.48
C ALA A 223 -13.07 29.16 -18.00
N ALA A 224 -14.19 28.61 -18.44
CA ALA A 224 -14.69 28.77 -19.82
C ALA A 224 -16.18 29.12 -19.80
N ARG A 225 -16.48 30.27 -19.18
CA ARG A 225 -17.72 31.04 -19.34
C ARG A 225 -17.37 32.52 -19.26
N GLU A 226 -16.72 33.02 -20.32
CA GLU A 226 -16.88 34.41 -20.79
C GLU A 226 -16.95 34.37 -22.32
#